data_AF-A0A383ZQX6-F1
#
_entry.id   AF-A0A383ZQX6-F1
#
_cell.length_a   1.000
_cell.length_b   1.000
_cell.length_c   1.000
_cell.angle_alpha   90.00
_cell.angle_beta   90.00
_cell.angle_gamma   90.00
#
_symmetry.space_group_name_H-M   'P 1'
#
loop_
_entity.id
_entity.type
_entity.pdbx_description
1 polymer ?
#
loop_
_entity_poly.entity_id
_entity_poly.type
_entity_poly.pdbx_seq_one_letter_code
_entity_poly.pdbx_strand_id
1 'polypeptide(L)'
;MLTLQSWLSFYEKNYEFIGRVTGRFYGEDGLPTPELTQAEAMITKGVEANKQELKEKQKFPPCNAEWSSTRGSRFWCSQRSGGVSRDWIGVPRKLFKPGAKEPHCVCVRTTGPPSDQTPDDPTHRNRGDLDYPNLEEYTGCPPLAITCCVPL
;
A
#
# COMPACT_ATOMS: atom_id res chain seq x y z
N MET A 1 4.50 17.35 2.78
CA MET A 1 3.82 17.98 1.62
C MET A 1 2.37 17.57 1.49
N LEU A 2 2.02 16.27 1.42
CA LEU A 2 0.60 15.86 1.33
C LEU A 2 -0.29 16.37 2.47
N THR A 3 0.22 16.40 3.71
CA THR A 3 -0.50 17.00 4.85
C THR A 3 -0.77 18.49 4.63
N LEU A 4 0.17 19.24 4.06
CA LEU A 4 -0.03 20.67 3.73
C LEU A 4 -1.09 20.83 2.63
N GLN A 5 -1.10 19.96 1.62
CA GLN A 5 -2.17 19.94 0.62
C GLN A 5 -3.54 19.68 1.27
N SER A 6 -3.63 18.73 2.21
CA SER A 6 -4.88 18.46 2.93
C SER A 6 -5.36 19.68 3.73
N TRP A 7 -4.45 20.39 4.40
CA TRP A 7 -4.76 21.64 5.09
C TRP A 7 -5.20 22.73 4.11
N LEU A 8 -4.48 22.93 3.01
CA LEU A 8 -4.84 23.90 1.99
C LEU A 8 -6.26 23.64 1.45
N SER A 9 -6.55 22.41 1.02
CA SER A 9 -7.87 22.03 0.54
C SER A 9 -8.96 22.14 1.62
N PHE A 10 -8.63 21.88 2.89
CA PHE A 10 -9.55 22.13 3.99
C PHE A 10 -9.88 23.62 4.11
N TYR A 11 -8.89 24.51 4.11
CA TYR A 11 -9.14 25.93 4.25
C TYR A 11 -9.85 26.53 3.04
N GLU A 12 -9.44 26.19 1.82
CA GLU A 12 -10.09 26.63 0.58
C GLU A 12 -11.56 26.22 0.50
N LYS A 13 -11.91 25.05 1.07
CA LYS A 13 -13.29 24.57 1.08
C LYS A 13 -14.15 25.24 2.16
N ASN A 14 -13.57 25.57 3.31
CA ASN A 14 -14.33 25.96 4.50
C ASN A 14 -14.27 27.46 4.81
N TYR A 15 -13.40 28.23 4.14
CA TYR A 15 -13.20 29.64 4.40
C TYR A 15 -13.16 30.44 3.09
N GLU A 16 -13.61 31.69 3.17
CA GLU A 16 -13.53 32.61 2.04
C GLU A 16 -12.06 32.97 1.77
N PHE A 17 -11.67 32.89 0.50
CA PHE A 17 -10.34 33.28 0.05
C PHE A 17 -10.23 34.80 -0.05
N ILE A 18 -9.44 35.41 0.83
CA ILE A 18 -9.26 36.87 0.90
C ILE A 18 -7.96 37.37 0.26
N GLY A 19 -7.04 36.48 -0.12
CA GLY A 19 -5.77 36.86 -0.73
C GLY A 19 -4.62 35.88 -0.46
N ARG A 20 -3.43 36.24 -0.94
CA ARG A 20 -2.20 35.47 -0.79
C ARG A 20 -1.27 36.13 0.22
N VAL A 21 -0.54 35.31 0.98
CA VAL A 21 0.46 35.79 1.93
C VAL A 21 1.79 35.93 1.21
N THR A 22 2.32 37.15 1.16
CA THR A 22 3.68 37.44 0.71
C THR A 22 4.70 36.70 1.56
N GLY A 23 5.63 35.98 0.94
CA GLY A 23 6.67 35.21 1.61
C GLY A 23 7.13 34.03 0.78
N ARG A 24 7.30 32.87 1.43
CA ARG A 24 7.95 31.70 0.84
C ARG A 24 7.30 31.17 -0.44
N PHE A 25 5.99 31.34 -0.61
CA PHE A 25 5.26 30.76 -1.75
C PHE A 25 4.82 31.82 -2.77
N TYR A 26 4.61 33.06 -2.35
CA TYR A 26 4.17 34.17 -3.21
C TYR A 26 5.00 35.42 -2.97
N GLY A 27 5.40 36.09 -4.05
CA GLY A 27 6.13 37.37 -3.99
C GLY A 27 5.26 38.56 -3.59
N GLU A 28 5.88 39.73 -3.45
CA GLU A 28 5.18 41.01 -3.25
C GLU A 28 4.29 41.38 -4.45
N ASP A 29 4.64 40.88 -5.63
CA ASP A 29 3.86 40.98 -6.87
C ASP A 29 2.67 40.00 -6.92
N GLY A 30 2.50 39.16 -5.90
CA GLY A 30 1.47 38.12 -5.83
C GLY A 30 1.73 36.91 -6.74
N LEU A 31 2.89 36.87 -7.43
CA LEU A 31 3.26 35.78 -8.32
C LEU A 31 3.82 34.58 -7.53
N PRO A 32 3.60 33.34 -8.02
CA PRO A 32 4.26 32.15 -7.51
C PRO A 32 5.78 32.29 -7.47
N THR A 33 6.36 31.87 -6.37
CA THR A 33 7.82 31.68 -6.24
C THR A 33 8.24 30.30 -6.76
N PRO A 34 9.52 30.10 -7.10
CA PRO A 34 10.05 28.76 -7.44
C PRO A 34 9.79 27.70 -6.35
N GLU A 35 9.78 28.10 -5.09
CA GLU A 35 9.48 27.25 -3.94
C GLU A 35 8.05 26.68 -4.00
N LEU A 36 7.07 27.46 -4.46
CA LEU A 36 5.70 26.98 -4.64
C LEU A 36 5.65 25.90 -5.72
N THR A 37 6.26 26.16 -6.87
CA THR A 37 6.34 25.17 -7.96
C THR A 37 7.00 23.87 -7.49
N GLN A 38 8.07 23.97 -6.69
CA GLN A 38 8.72 22.78 -6.13
C GLN A 38 7.80 22.03 -5.14
N ALA A 39 7.08 22.75 -4.28
CA ALA A 39 6.14 22.16 -3.33
C ALA A 39 4.97 21.46 -4.04
N GLU A 40 4.38 22.10 -5.05
CA GLU A 40 3.33 21.52 -5.89
C GLU A 40 3.81 20.25 -6.60
N ALA A 41 5.02 20.27 -7.17
CA ALA A 41 5.61 19.08 -7.79
C ALA A 41 5.80 17.92 -6.79
N MET A 42 6.21 18.22 -5.55
CA MET A 42 6.30 17.21 -4.48
C MET A 42 4.93 16.66 -4.07
N ILE A 43 3.89 17.51 -4.06
CA ILE A 43 2.51 17.11 -3.77
C ILE A 43 2.02 16.15 -4.85
N THR A 44 2.15 16.51 -6.13
CA THR A 44 1.73 15.66 -7.25
C THR A 44 2.38 14.29 -7.19
N LYS A 45 3.71 14.24 -7.01
CA LYS A 45 4.45 12.97 -6.85
C LYS A 45 3.96 12.17 -5.65
N GLY A 46 3.67 12.83 -4.53
CA GLY A 46 3.13 12.15 -3.34
C GLY A 46 1.73 11.57 -3.56
N VAL A 47 0.86 12.28 -4.28
CA VAL A 47 -0.50 11.81 -4.59
C VAL A 47 -0.45 10.57 -5.48
N GLU A 48 0.41 10.59 -6.51
CA GLU A 48 0.64 9.46 -7.38
C GLU A 48 1.20 8.25 -6.62
N ALA A 49 2.19 8.46 -5.76
CA ALA A 49 2.77 7.42 -4.91
C ALA A 49 1.72 6.79 -3.97
N ASN A 50 0.90 7.61 -3.31
CA ASN A 50 -0.19 7.13 -2.46
C ASN A 50 -1.23 6.31 -3.24
N LYS A 51 -1.57 6.75 -4.47
CA LYS A 51 -2.51 6.02 -5.33
C LYS A 51 -1.94 4.65 -5.72
N GLN A 52 -0.64 4.59 -6.02
CA GLN A 52 0.04 3.34 -6.35
C GLN A 52 0.11 2.41 -5.14
N GLU A 53 0.47 2.93 -3.96
CA GLU A 53 0.48 2.18 -2.70
C GLU A 53 -0.90 1.61 -2.38
N LEU A 54 -1.97 2.39 -2.60
CA LEU A 54 -3.34 1.91 -2.37
C LEU A 54 -3.70 0.76 -3.30
N LYS A 55 -3.34 0.83 -4.60
CA LYS A 55 -3.57 -0.29 -5.55
C LYS A 55 -2.83 -1.54 -5.12
N GLU A 56 -1.55 -1.39 -4.74
CA GLU A 56 -0.75 -2.50 -4.24
C GLU A 56 -1.34 -3.10 -2.96
N LYS A 57 -1.83 -2.26 -2.07
CA LYS A 57 -2.48 -2.68 -0.83
C LYS A 57 -3.81 -3.41 -1.07
N GLN A 58 -4.57 -3.04 -2.11
CA GLN A 58 -5.78 -3.77 -2.48
C GLN A 58 -5.45 -5.16 -3.03
N LYS A 59 -4.39 -5.26 -3.83
CA LYS A 59 -3.92 -6.52 -4.41
C LYS A 59 -3.27 -7.43 -3.35
N PHE A 60 -2.39 -6.86 -2.52
CA PHE A 60 -1.63 -7.53 -1.48
C PHE A 60 -1.83 -6.84 -0.12
N PRO A 61 -2.99 -7.03 0.52
CA PRO A 61 -3.24 -6.47 1.83
C PRO A 61 -2.22 -6.99 2.85
N PRO A 62 -1.69 -6.14 3.75
CA PRO A 62 -0.84 -6.60 4.83
C PRO A 62 -1.51 -7.67 5.69
N CYS A 63 -0.74 -8.67 6.12
CA CYS A 63 -1.21 -9.67 7.09
C CYS A 63 -1.58 -9.01 8.42
N ASN A 64 -2.46 -9.66 9.17
CA ASN A 64 -2.49 -9.43 10.61
C ASN A 64 -1.25 -10.11 11.24
N ALA A 65 -0.71 -9.54 12.31
CA ALA A 65 0.49 -10.04 12.95
C ALA A 65 0.38 -9.93 14.49
N GLU A 66 0.90 -10.95 15.17
CA GLU A 66 1.19 -10.92 16.60
C GLU A 66 2.65 -11.33 16.80
N TRP A 67 3.31 -10.80 17.84
CA TRP A 67 4.64 -11.22 18.22
C TRP A 67 4.70 -11.44 19.73
N SER A 68 5.45 -12.44 20.15
CA SER A 68 5.81 -12.63 21.56
C SER A 68 7.22 -13.20 21.69
N SER A 69 7.90 -12.84 22.77
CA SER A 69 9.26 -13.29 23.08
C SER A 69 9.38 -14.80 23.28
N THR A 70 8.27 -15.53 23.51
CA THR A 70 8.29 -16.99 23.70
C THR A 70 7.93 -17.77 22.44
N ARG A 71 7.14 -17.18 21.52
CA ARG A 71 6.59 -17.88 20.34
C ARG A 71 7.08 -17.33 19.00
N GLY A 72 7.77 -16.19 19.00
CA GLY A 72 8.12 -15.46 17.80
C GLY A 72 6.92 -14.76 17.17
N SER A 73 6.94 -14.65 15.84
CA SER A 73 5.91 -13.96 15.05
C SER A 73 4.83 -14.94 14.60
N ARG A 74 3.56 -14.53 14.64
CA ARG A 74 2.46 -15.24 13.98
C ARG A 74 1.74 -14.29 13.05
N PHE A 75 1.59 -14.71 11.80
CA PHE A 75 0.90 -13.99 10.75
C PHE A 75 -0.37 -14.73 10.36
N TRP A 76 -1.45 -14.01 10.08
CA TRP A 76 -2.66 -14.62 9.54
C TRP A 76 -3.42 -13.68 8.62
N CYS A 77 -4.19 -14.32 7.75
CA CYS A 77 -5.09 -13.67 6.84
C CYS A 77 -6.54 -13.96 7.23
N SER A 78 -7.41 -12.98 7.03
CA SER A 78 -8.86 -13.07 7.21
C SER A 78 -9.55 -12.24 6.13
N GLN A 79 -10.88 -12.26 6.07
CA GLN A 79 -11.64 -11.38 5.17
C GLN A 79 -11.34 -9.89 5.38
N ARG A 80 -10.76 -9.51 6.53
CA ARG A 80 -10.29 -8.16 6.82
C ARG A 80 -8.86 -8.17 7.35
N SER A 81 -7.90 -7.78 6.53
CA SER A 81 -6.48 -7.70 6.89
C SER A 81 -5.88 -6.40 6.34
N GLY A 82 -4.98 -5.79 7.10
CA GLY A 82 -4.31 -4.55 6.67
C GLY A 82 -5.25 -3.37 6.40
N GLY A 83 -6.48 -3.39 6.93
CA GLY A 83 -7.50 -2.37 6.66
C GLY A 83 -8.26 -2.54 5.33
N VAL A 84 -8.08 -3.66 4.63
CA VAL A 84 -8.80 -4.00 3.40
C VAL A 84 -9.82 -5.10 3.70
N SER A 85 -11.07 -4.92 3.24
CA SER A 85 -12.15 -5.91 3.32
C SER A 85 -12.33 -6.58 1.96
N ARG A 86 -12.49 -7.90 1.96
CA ARG A 86 -12.47 -8.75 0.76
C ARG A 86 -13.30 -10.01 0.97
N ASP A 87 -13.71 -10.63 -0.13
CA ASP A 87 -14.52 -11.85 -0.19
C ASP A 87 -13.69 -13.15 -0.06
N TRP A 88 -12.36 -13.05 -0.08
CA TRP A 88 -11.43 -14.16 0.11
C TRP A 88 -10.50 -13.95 1.31
N ILE A 89 -10.04 -15.06 1.91
CA ILE A 89 -9.12 -15.06 3.07
C ILE A 89 -7.66 -15.09 2.61
N GLY A 90 -7.32 -16.00 1.71
CA GLY A 90 -5.96 -16.15 1.20
C GLY A 90 -4.94 -16.61 2.23
N VAL A 91 -3.67 -16.52 1.87
CA VAL A 91 -2.56 -17.10 2.65
C VAL A 91 -1.45 -16.07 2.89
N PRO A 92 -0.74 -16.12 4.03
CA PRO A 92 0.42 -15.28 4.28
C PRO A 92 1.57 -15.61 3.32
N ARG A 93 2.17 -14.58 2.73
CA ARG A 93 3.41 -14.66 1.92
C ARG A 93 4.34 -13.51 2.24
N LYS A 94 5.64 -13.73 2.00
CA LYS A 94 6.66 -12.68 2.02
C LYS A 94 6.64 -11.98 0.68
N LEU A 95 6.37 -10.67 0.66
CA LEU A 95 6.48 -9.84 -0.53
C LEU A 95 7.78 -9.04 -0.48
N PHE A 96 8.64 -9.26 -1.47
CA PHE A 96 9.89 -8.52 -1.64
C PHE A 96 9.65 -7.31 -2.54
N LYS A 97 9.98 -6.13 -2.03
CA LYS A 97 9.93 -4.88 -2.81
C LYS A 97 11.35 -4.39 -3.07
N PRO A 98 11.68 -3.96 -4.30
CA PRO A 98 12.96 -3.32 -4.58
C PRO A 98 13.23 -2.16 -3.60
N GLY A 99 14.40 -2.14 -2.99
CA GLY A 99 14.81 -1.12 -2.01
C GLY A 99 14.32 -1.33 -0.57
N ALA A 100 13.44 -2.31 -0.32
CA ALA A 100 13.10 -2.71 1.05
C ALA A 100 14.18 -3.64 1.63
N LYS A 101 14.56 -3.41 2.90
CA LYS A 101 15.55 -4.27 3.59
C LYS A 101 14.97 -5.63 3.98
N GLU A 102 13.69 -5.67 4.29
CA GLU A 102 12.98 -6.86 4.76
C GLU A 102 11.69 -7.07 3.95
N PRO A 103 11.31 -8.33 3.71
CA PRO A 103 10.04 -8.64 3.08
C PRO A 103 8.86 -8.28 4.00
N HIS A 104 7.75 -7.90 3.41
CA HIS A 104 6.52 -7.60 4.15
C HIS A 104 5.59 -8.81 4.09
N CYS A 105 4.88 -9.10 5.19
CA CYS A 105 3.82 -10.10 5.13
C CYS A 105 2.60 -9.54 4.41
N VAL A 106 2.14 -10.22 3.36
CA VAL A 106 0.90 -9.92 2.65
C VAL A 106 0.00 -11.13 2.53
N CYS A 107 -1.29 -10.88 2.41
CA CYS A 107 -2.31 -11.88 2.13
C CYS A 107 -2.47 -12.04 0.62
N VAL A 108 -2.41 -13.30 0.16
CA VAL A 108 -2.39 -13.65 -1.26
C VAL A 108 -3.56 -14.53 -1.61
N ARG A 109 -4.30 -14.17 -2.66
CA ARG A 109 -5.45 -14.92 -3.13
C ARG A 109 -4.98 -16.23 -3.75
N THR A 110 -5.62 -17.33 -3.39
CA THR A 110 -5.22 -18.69 -3.81
C THR A 110 -6.03 -19.24 -4.98
N THR A 111 -7.06 -18.52 -5.42
CA THR A 111 -8.03 -18.96 -6.44
C THR A 111 -8.37 -17.86 -7.44
N GLY A 112 -8.83 -18.26 -8.62
CA GLY A 112 -9.23 -17.37 -9.71
C GLY A 112 -8.05 -16.86 -10.54
N PRO A 113 -8.31 -15.95 -11.50
CA PRO A 113 -7.25 -15.39 -12.34
C PRO A 113 -6.28 -14.51 -11.53
N PRO A 114 -5.00 -14.40 -11.93
CA PRO A 114 -4.06 -13.45 -11.35
C PRO A 114 -4.53 -12.00 -11.54
N SER A 115 -4.26 -11.15 -10.56
CA SER A 115 -4.71 -9.75 -10.57
C SER A 115 -4.00 -8.87 -11.62
N ASP A 116 -2.83 -9.29 -12.11
CA ASP A 116 -2.08 -8.56 -13.17
C ASP A 116 -2.39 -9.04 -14.59
N GLN A 117 -3.13 -10.13 -14.75
CA GLN A 117 -3.44 -10.72 -16.06
C GLN A 117 -4.88 -10.40 -16.45
N THR A 118 -5.17 -10.47 -17.74
CA THR A 118 -6.55 -10.42 -18.20
C THR A 118 -7.31 -11.66 -17.69
N PRO A 119 -8.53 -11.50 -17.13
CA PRO A 119 -9.29 -12.61 -16.57
C PRO A 119 -9.57 -13.78 -17.53
N ASP A 120 -9.53 -13.52 -18.85
CA ASP A 120 -9.80 -14.51 -19.89
C ASP A 120 -8.51 -15.11 -20.51
N ASP A 121 -7.35 -14.87 -19.90
CA ASP A 121 -6.10 -15.47 -20.37
C ASP A 121 -6.11 -16.99 -20.14
N PRO A 122 -6.13 -17.82 -21.21
CA PRO A 122 -6.24 -19.28 -21.06
C PRO A 122 -5.01 -19.92 -20.40
N THR A 123 -3.92 -19.18 -20.22
CA THR A 123 -2.68 -19.69 -19.61
C THR A 123 -2.71 -19.68 -18.08
N HIS A 124 -3.68 -19.01 -17.46
CA HIS A 124 -3.73 -18.93 -16.01
C HIS A 124 -4.22 -20.24 -15.36
N ARG A 125 -3.64 -20.61 -14.22
CA ARG A 125 -3.94 -21.88 -13.53
C ARG A 125 -5.04 -21.79 -12.47
N ASN A 126 -5.79 -20.68 -12.45
CA ASN A 126 -6.78 -20.36 -11.41
C ASN A 126 -6.21 -20.39 -9.97
N ARG A 127 -4.93 -20.04 -9.81
CA ARG A 127 -4.19 -20.04 -8.54
C ARG A 127 -4.15 -18.67 -7.85
N GLY A 128 -5.02 -17.75 -8.26
CA GLY A 128 -5.03 -16.37 -7.79
C GLY A 128 -3.69 -15.70 -8.04
N ASP A 129 -3.12 -15.11 -7.01
CA ASP A 129 -1.86 -14.34 -7.08
C ASP A 129 -0.65 -15.13 -6.53
N LEU A 130 -0.78 -16.44 -6.31
CA LEU A 130 0.29 -17.28 -5.75
C LEU A 130 1.58 -17.30 -6.59
N ASP A 131 1.44 -17.12 -7.91
CA ASP A 131 2.55 -17.21 -8.85
C ASP A 131 3.19 -15.82 -9.13
N TYR A 132 2.88 -14.80 -8.32
CA TYR A 132 3.51 -13.48 -8.45
C TYR A 132 5.01 -13.56 -8.13
N PRO A 133 5.90 -13.01 -9.00
CA PRO A 133 7.33 -13.34 -9.00
C PRO A 133 8.09 -12.91 -7.74
N ASN A 134 7.60 -11.92 -7.00
CA ASN A 134 8.26 -11.39 -5.80
C ASN A 134 7.65 -11.93 -4.50
N LEU A 135 6.91 -13.04 -4.57
CA LEU A 135 6.37 -13.72 -3.40
C LEU A 135 7.22 -14.93 -3.02
N GLU A 136 7.35 -15.15 -1.71
CA GLU A 136 7.93 -16.36 -1.16
C GLU A 136 7.05 -16.91 -0.03
N GLU A 137 7.07 -18.22 0.14
CA GLU A 137 6.41 -18.89 1.25
C GLU A 137 7.21 -18.73 2.55
N TYR A 138 6.53 -18.85 3.69
CA TYR A 138 7.20 -18.96 4.97
C TYR A 138 7.65 -20.40 5.19
N THR A 139 8.93 -20.60 5.46
CA THR A 139 9.50 -21.90 5.79
C THR A 139 8.80 -22.50 7.01
N GLY A 140 8.44 -23.79 6.95
CA GLY A 140 7.78 -24.50 8.05
C GLY A 140 6.27 -24.27 8.15
N CYS A 141 5.67 -23.45 7.27
CA CYS A 141 4.22 -23.27 7.21
C CYS A 141 3.62 -24.01 6.02
N PRO A 142 2.44 -24.67 6.18
CA PRO A 142 1.78 -25.31 5.05
C PRO A 142 1.44 -24.26 3.96
N PRO A 143 1.66 -24.57 2.66
CA PRO A 143 1.50 -23.59 1.59
C PRO A 143 0.13 -22.92 1.57
N LEU A 144 -0.93 -23.67 1.90
CA LEU A 144 -2.31 -23.17 1.86
C LEU A 144 -2.87 -22.76 3.24
N ALA A 145 -2.02 -22.69 4.28
CA ALA A 145 -2.48 -22.28 5.60
C ALA A 145 -2.79 -20.78 5.65
N ILE A 146 -3.94 -20.44 6.23
CA ILE A 146 -4.36 -19.05 6.46
C ILE A 146 -3.60 -18.38 7.62
N THR A 147 -2.82 -19.15 8.38
CA THR A 147 -2.01 -18.72 9.53
C THR A 147 -0.63 -19.36 9.44
N CYS A 148 0.40 -18.62 9.79
CA CYS A 148 1.78 -19.08 9.83
C CYS A 148 2.47 -18.56 11.09
N CYS A 149 3.20 -19.44 11.78
CA CYS A 149 4.00 -19.10 12.95
C CYS A 149 5.48 -19.23 12.59
N VAL A 150 6.24 -18.16 12.78
CA VAL A 150 7.68 -18.08 12.57
C VAL A 150 8.34 -18.00 13.94
N PRO A 151 9.06 -19.06 14.37
CA PRO A 151 9.77 -19.04 15.65
C PRO A 151 10.89 -17.98 15.64
N LEU A 152 11.39 -17.65 16.84
CA LEU A 152 12.54 -16.76 17.02
C LEU A 152 13.83 -17.35 16.46
#